data_AF-A0A430AIH7-F1
#
_entry.id   AF-A0A430AIH7-F1
#
_cell.length_a   1.000
_cell.length_b   1.000
_cell.length_c   1.000
_cell.angle_alpha   90.00
_cell.angle_beta   90.00
_cell.angle_gamma   90.00
#
_symmetry.space_group_name_H-M   'P 1'
#
loop_
_entity.id
_entity.type
_entity.pdbx_description
1 polymer ?
#
loop_
_entity_poly.entity_id
_entity_poly.type
_entity_poly.pdbx_seq_one_letter_code
_entity_poly.pdbx_strand_id
1 'polypeptide(L)'
;MFSYLLQYKGKEVLLFEEKEDAPSNQQFPFIFTDLLTEYAGNKQQLILHFWSLPNTIILGMKDTRLNQLDKGVAQLIAGDYQIVLRNSGGLAVVADSGVLNLSLILPITKEKALSIDDAYLLMANWIRQTFETETKKIEAFEIKDSYCPGTFDLSIHGKKFAGISQRRVKGGLAVMIYLSVNGDQGKRGQAIRNFYTISGADSNYPRVNPNSLATLADLLEENLTVTQVKTKLLASLTRQFQLSVDPQTLVQIQKTTDWQQQFSKQRQKMAQRNECIAKIKEALADDSSL
;
A
#
# COMPACT_ATOMS: atom_id res chain seq x y z
N MET A 1 8.51 15.87 -15.56
CA MET A 1 7.97 14.94 -14.53
C MET A 1 8.87 13.72 -14.32
N PHE A 2 9.22 12.94 -15.37
CA PHE A 2 10.33 11.96 -15.34
C PHE A 2 11.71 12.55 -15.01
N SER A 3 11.84 13.87 -15.15
CA SER A 3 13.00 14.65 -14.74
C SER A 3 13.37 14.48 -13.27
N TYR A 4 12.42 14.18 -12.38
CA TYR A 4 12.75 14.10 -10.95
C TYR A 4 13.68 12.92 -10.65
N LEU A 5 13.49 11.76 -11.28
CA LEU A 5 14.34 10.60 -11.03
C LEU A 5 15.68 10.65 -11.78
N LEU A 6 15.79 11.47 -12.84
CA LEU A 6 17.05 11.65 -13.58
C LEU A 6 18.20 12.17 -12.70
N GLN A 7 17.90 12.91 -11.62
CA GLN A 7 18.92 13.36 -10.68
C GLN A 7 19.58 12.21 -9.90
N TYR A 8 18.96 11.02 -9.89
CA TYR A 8 19.50 9.81 -9.28
C TYR A 8 20.11 8.87 -10.34
N LYS A 9 20.25 9.30 -11.60
CA LYS A 9 20.84 8.45 -12.64
C LYS A 9 22.23 7.95 -12.22
N GLY A 10 22.45 6.64 -12.34
CA GLY A 10 23.70 6.00 -11.91
C GLY A 10 23.90 5.92 -10.39
N LYS A 11 22.88 6.25 -9.58
CA LYS A 11 22.89 6.02 -8.13
C LYS A 11 22.38 4.62 -7.82
N GLU A 12 22.71 4.17 -6.62
CA GLU A 12 22.20 2.94 -6.05
C GLU A 12 20.81 3.14 -5.45
N VAL A 13 19.95 2.14 -5.62
CA VAL A 13 18.65 2.03 -4.97
C VAL A 13 18.70 0.89 -3.98
N LEU A 14 18.36 1.18 -2.73
CA LEU A 14 18.21 0.11 -1.75
C LEU A 14 16.88 -0.59 -1.98
N LEU A 15 16.91 -1.91 -2.08
CA LEU A 15 15.72 -2.74 -2.18
C LEU A 15 15.43 -3.37 -0.83
N PHE A 16 14.24 -3.12 -0.31
CA PHE A 16 13.70 -3.86 0.82
C PHE A 16 12.50 -4.66 0.35
N GLU A 17 12.57 -5.96 0.51
CA GLU A 17 11.44 -6.85 0.28
C GLU A 17 11.11 -7.54 1.59
N GLU A 18 9.92 -7.23 2.12
CA GLU A 18 9.40 -7.95 3.26
C GLU A 18 9.02 -9.36 2.83
N LYS A 19 9.47 -10.35 3.61
CA LYS A 19 8.96 -11.70 3.47
C LYS A 19 7.55 -11.74 4.06
N GLU A 20 6.69 -12.53 3.45
CA GLU A 20 5.38 -12.84 4.00
C GLU A 20 5.58 -13.72 5.25
N ASP A 21 5.81 -13.07 6.38
CA ASP A 21 6.02 -13.72 7.67
C ASP A 21 4.72 -13.74 8.49
N ALA A 22 4.76 -14.50 9.60
CA ALA A 22 3.64 -14.88 10.46
C ALA A 22 2.56 -13.79 10.70
N PRO A 23 1.29 -14.18 10.95
CA PRO A 23 0.16 -13.26 11.19
C PRO A 23 0.41 -12.14 12.20
N SER A 24 1.34 -12.31 13.13
CA SER A 24 1.75 -11.30 14.13
C SER A 24 2.39 -10.03 13.55
N ASN A 25 2.73 -10.01 12.26
CA ASN A 25 3.56 -8.96 11.66
C ASN A 25 2.79 -7.98 10.75
N GLN A 26 1.45 -8.00 10.75
CA GLN A 26 0.62 -7.13 9.87
C GLN A 26 0.90 -5.63 9.99
N GLN A 27 1.47 -5.18 11.11
CA GLN A 27 1.83 -3.78 11.33
C GLN A 27 3.19 -3.40 10.74
N PHE A 28 4.04 -4.37 10.41
CA PHE A 28 5.43 -4.16 10.01
C PHE A 28 5.57 -3.29 8.76
N PRO A 29 4.77 -3.48 7.69
CA PRO A 29 4.92 -2.64 6.51
C PRO A 29 4.73 -1.15 6.75
N PHE A 30 3.85 -0.79 7.69
CA PHE A 30 3.62 0.60 8.08
C PHE A 30 4.74 1.14 8.97
N ILE A 31 5.31 0.30 9.83
CA ILE A 31 6.48 0.64 10.66
C ILE A 31 7.69 0.86 9.76
N PHE A 32 7.99 -0.08 8.87
CA PHE A 32 9.11 0.01 7.94
C PHE A 32 8.96 1.18 6.98
N THR A 33 7.76 1.45 6.48
CA THR A 33 7.54 2.63 5.64
C THR A 33 7.93 3.93 6.36
N ASP A 34 7.61 4.10 7.64
CA ASP A 34 8.02 5.29 8.41
C ASP A 34 9.54 5.38 8.58
N LEU A 35 10.17 4.27 8.98
CA LEU A 35 11.61 4.21 9.22
C LEU A 35 12.41 4.42 7.94
N LEU A 36 12.01 3.77 6.85
CA LEU A 36 12.66 3.89 5.54
C LEU A 36 12.46 5.30 4.97
N THR A 37 11.28 5.92 5.16
CA THR A 37 11.06 7.31 4.73
C THR A 37 11.96 8.27 5.48
N GLU A 38 12.06 8.14 6.80
CA GLU A 38 12.98 8.95 7.60
C GLU A 38 14.45 8.70 7.21
N TYR A 39 14.84 7.44 7.02
CA TYR A 39 16.19 7.07 6.59
C TYR A 39 16.53 7.68 5.22
N ALA A 40 15.62 7.57 4.25
CA ALA A 40 15.78 8.13 2.91
C ALA A 40 16.05 9.64 2.97
N GLY A 41 15.27 10.38 3.76
CA GLY A 41 15.47 11.81 3.98
C GLY A 41 16.84 12.12 4.61
N ASN A 42 17.19 11.43 5.70
CA ASN A 42 18.43 11.67 6.44
C ASN A 42 19.70 11.30 5.66
N LYS A 43 19.64 10.25 4.83
CA LYS A 43 20.78 9.71 4.09
C LYS A 43 20.78 10.08 2.61
N GLN A 44 19.78 10.82 2.16
CA GLN A 44 19.59 11.17 0.74
C GLN A 44 19.58 9.92 -0.16
N GLN A 45 18.91 8.86 0.31
CA GLN A 45 18.93 7.54 -0.31
C GLN A 45 17.59 7.21 -0.98
N LEU A 46 17.65 6.68 -2.20
CA LEU A 46 16.49 6.12 -2.90
C LEU A 46 16.23 4.70 -2.41
N ILE A 47 14.98 4.41 -2.03
CA ILE A 47 14.59 3.09 -1.52
C ILE A 47 13.34 2.60 -2.26
N LEU A 48 13.37 1.33 -2.64
CA LEU A 48 12.19 0.57 -3.04
C LEU A 48 11.81 -0.38 -1.93
N HIS A 49 10.53 -0.37 -1.57
CA HIS A 49 9.99 -1.23 -0.54
C HIS A 49 8.83 -2.04 -1.10
N PHE A 50 9.03 -3.35 -1.31
CA PHE A 50 7.96 -4.29 -1.67
C PHE A 50 7.49 -5.05 -0.44
N TRP A 51 6.18 -5.22 -0.33
CA TRP A 51 5.57 -5.97 0.74
C TRP A 51 4.22 -6.53 0.32
N SER A 52 3.83 -7.62 0.95
CA SER A 52 2.51 -8.24 0.84
C SER A 52 2.01 -8.55 2.25
N LEU A 53 0.70 -8.77 2.36
CA LEU A 53 0.08 -9.29 3.56
C LEU A 53 -0.79 -10.49 3.16
N PRO A 54 -1.00 -11.46 4.07
CA PRO A 54 -2.03 -12.47 3.87
C PRO A 54 -3.40 -11.80 3.83
N ASN A 55 -4.49 -12.58 3.71
CA ASN A 55 -5.87 -12.07 3.63
C ASN A 55 -6.19 -11.04 4.74
N THR A 56 -6.04 -9.74 4.44
CA THR A 56 -6.02 -8.65 5.41
C THR A 56 -6.81 -7.45 4.88
N ILE A 57 -7.68 -6.91 5.73
CA ILE A 57 -8.27 -5.59 5.53
C ILE A 57 -7.41 -4.54 6.24
N ILE A 58 -6.87 -3.62 5.46
CA ILE A 58 -6.12 -2.47 5.98
C ILE A 58 -7.09 -1.31 6.10
N LEU A 59 -7.51 -1.00 7.32
CA LEU A 59 -8.39 0.13 7.63
C LEU A 59 -7.58 1.43 7.72
N GLY A 60 -8.23 2.54 7.35
CA GLY A 60 -7.75 3.89 7.60
C GLY A 60 -8.36 4.50 8.87
N MET A 61 -7.75 5.58 9.37
CA MET A 61 -8.21 6.25 10.59
C MET A 61 -9.64 6.80 10.50
N LYS A 62 -10.16 7.04 9.30
CA LYS A 62 -11.56 7.47 9.12
C LYS A 62 -12.54 6.31 9.26
N ASP A 63 -12.12 5.08 8.99
CA ASP A 63 -12.96 3.89 9.15
C ASP A 63 -13.27 3.62 10.63
N THR A 64 -12.38 4.03 11.56
CA THR A 64 -12.63 3.85 13.00
C THR A 64 -13.78 4.71 13.56
N ARG A 65 -14.35 5.59 12.73
CA ARG A 65 -15.47 6.48 13.11
C ARG A 65 -16.82 5.94 12.66
N LEU A 66 -16.86 4.74 12.06
CA LEU A 66 -18.09 4.07 11.67
C LEU A 66 -18.92 3.71 12.91
N ASN A 67 -20.23 3.95 12.84
CA ASN A 67 -21.14 3.82 13.99
C ASN A 67 -21.22 2.38 14.55
N GLN A 68 -21.04 1.37 13.69
CA GLN A 68 -21.13 -0.05 14.05
C GLN A 68 -19.84 -0.79 13.64
N LEU A 69 -18.68 -0.14 13.86
CA LEU A 69 -17.37 -0.67 13.50
C LEU A 69 -17.14 -2.10 14.02
N ASP A 70 -17.55 -2.36 15.25
CA ASP A 70 -17.49 -3.67 15.91
C ASP A 70 -18.15 -4.77 15.08
N LYS A 71 -19.36 -4.53 14.56
CA LYS A 71 -20.08 -5.49 13.71
C LYS A 71 -19.41 -5.70 12.36
N GLY A 72 -18.89 -4.62 11.76
CA GLY A 72 -18.13 -4.72 10.52
C GLY A 72 -16.85 -5.54 10.69
N VAL A 73 -16.11 -5.28 11.77
CA VAL A 73 -14.91 -6.03 12.17
C VAL A 73 -15.25 -7.50 12.40
N ALA A 74 -16.34 -7.81 13.11
CA ALA A 74 -16.80 -9.17 13.33
C ALA A 74 -17.09 -9.90 12.01
N GLN A 75 -17.76 -9.25 11.06
CA GLN A 75 -18.03 -9.83 9.74
C GLN A 75 -16.75 -10.13 8.97
N LEU A 76 -15.76 -9.24 9.03
CA LEU A 76 -14.47 -9.45 8.36
C LEU A 76 -13.72 -10.64 8.98
N ILE A 77 -13.68 -10.75 10.31
CA ILE A 77 -13.06 -11.88 11.02
C ILE A 77 -13.74 -13.20 10.64
N ALA A 78 -15.08 -13.23 10.60
CA ALA A 78 -15.83 -14.40 10.17
C ALA A 78 -15.60 -14.78 8.69
N GLY A 79 -15.07 -13.84 7.88
CA GLY A 79 -14.63 -14.07 6.50
C GLY A 79 -13.14 -14.39 6.37
N ASP A 80 -12.49 -14.81 7.46
CA ASP A 80 -11.06 -15.13 7.55
C ASP A 80 -10.13 -13.96 7.20
N TYR A 81 -10.59 -12.73 7.41
CA TYR A 81 -9.73 -11.55 7.26
C TYR A 81 -9.03 -11.22 8.56
N GLN A 82 -7.73 -11.02 8.43
CA GLN A 82 -6.96 -10.23 9.36
C GLN A 82 -7.30 -8.74 9.21
N ILE A 83 -7.07 -7.95 10.26
CA ILE A 83 -7.45 -6.53 10.27
C ILE A 83 -6.35 -5.74 10.95
N VAL A 84 -5.90 -4.70 10.26
CA VAL A 84 -4.89 -3.75 10.73
C VAL A 84 -5.29 -2.33 10.38
N LEU A 85 -5.08 -1.41 11.33
CA LEU A 85 -5.24 0.03 11.15
C LEU A 85 -3.89 0.65 10.77
N ARG A 86 -3.83 1.32 9.62
CA ARG A 86 -2.59 1.95 9.12
C ARG A 86 -2.33 3.35 9.70
N ASN A 87 -1.08 3.80 9.62
CA ASN A 87 -0.64 5.13 10.08
C ASN A 87 -0.74 6.22 9.00
N SER A 88 -1.18 5.89 7.78
CA SER A 88 -1.39 6.80 6.66
C SER A 88 -2.89 7.05 6.40
N GLY A 89 -3.20 8.11 5.64
CA GLY A 89 -4.58 8.48 5.31
C GLY A 89 -5.30 7.47 4.40
N GLY A 90 -6.50 7.83 3.96
CA GLY A 90 -7.34 7.00 3.09
C GLY A 90 -8.31 6.10 3.86
N LEU A 91 -8.99 5.23 3.13
CA LEU A 91 -10.06 4.35 3.58
C LEU A 91 -9.66 2.87 3.41
N ALA A 92 -10.55 1.95 3.79
CA ALA A 92 -10.31 0.51 3.77
C ALA A 92 -9.85 -0.01 2.39
N VAL A 93 -8.79 -0.80 2.39
CA VAL A 93 -8.27 -1.54 1.22
C VAL A 93 -8.02 -3.00 1.58
N VAL A 94 -7.98 -3.86 0.57
CA VAL A 94 -7.69 -5.30 0.73
C VAL A 94 -6.26 -5.59 0.34
N ALA A 95 -5.59 -6.44 1.13
CA ALA A 95 -4.34 -7.08 0.78
C ALA A 95 -4.50 -8.61 0.90
N ASP A 96 -3.94 -9.34 -0.05
CA ASP A 96 -3.84 -10.80 -0.08
C ASP A 96 -2.71 -11.20 -1.04
N SER A 97 -2.52 -12.50 -1.26
CA SER A 97 -1.45 -13.04 -2.12
C SER A 97 -1.51 -12.59 -3.58
N GLY A 98 -2.66 -12.07 -4.05
CA GLY A 98 -2.84 -11.51 -5.39
C GLY A 98 -2.71 -9.99 -5.45
N VAL A 99 -2.38 -9.32 -4.34
CA VAL A 99 -2.18 -7.87 -4.25
C VAL A 99 -0.72 -7.55 -3.95
N LEU A 100 -0.10 -6.75 -4.82
CA LEU A 100 1.25 -6.23 -4.60
C LEU A 100 1.18 -4.85 -3.95
N ASN A 101 1.87 -4.65 -2.82
CA ASN A 101 2.12 -3.31 -2.28
C ASN A 101 3.56 -2.90 -2.53
N LEU A 102 3.74 -1.62 -2.84
CA LEU A 102 5.02 -1.03 -3.18
C LEU A 102 5.10 0.40 -2.65
N SER A 103 6.23 0.77 -2.05
CA SER A 103 6.58 2.16 -1.73
C SER A 103 7.83 2.57 -2.49
N LEU A 104 7.72 3.61 -3.32
CA LEU A 104 8.85 4.36 -3.88
C LEU A 104 9.20 5.48 -2.91
N ILE A 105 10.37 5.37 -2.27
CA ILE A 105 10.76 6.28 -1.19
C ILE A 105 11.93 7.16 -1.65
N LEU A 106 11.67 8.46 -1.69
CA LEU A 106 12.55 9.48 -2.22
C LEU A 106 12.99 10.44 -1.11
N PRO A 107 14.24 10.92 -1.11
CA PRO A 107 14.56 12.13 -0.38
C PRO A 107 13.94 13.35 -1.09
N ILE A 108 13.39 14.26 -0.30
CA ILE A 108 12.88 15.57 -0.73
C ILE A 108 13.61 16.67 0.05
N THR A 109 14.21 17.62 -0.64
CA THR A 109 14.82 18.82 -0.01
C THR A 109 13.98 20.05 -0.30
N LYS A 110 14.28 21.18 0.36
CA LYS A 110 13.58 22.46 0.06
C LYS A 110 13.84 22.91 -1.38
N GLU A 111 15.04 22.67 -1.88
CA GLU A 111 15.45 23.02 -3.25
C GLU A 111 14.91 22.03 -4.30
N LYS A 112 14.56 20.81 -3.86
CA LYS A 112 14.08 19.70 -4.71
C LYS A 112 12.75 19.18 -4.19
N ALA A 113 11.82 20.08 -3.92
CA ALA A 113 10.50 19.71 -3.43
C ALA A 113 9.67 19.10 -4.58
N LEU A 114 9.14 17.89 -4.37
CA LEU A 114 8.13 17.31 -5.24
C LEU A 114 6.75 17.69 -4.71
N SER A 115 5.90 18.28 -5.56
CA SER A 115 4.51 18.59 -5.19
C SER A 115 3.74 17.30 -4.86
N ILE A 116 2.56 17.44 -4.26
CA ILE A 116 1.69 16.30 -3.95
C ILE A 116 1.28 15.58 -5.24
N ASP A 117 0.87 16.33 -6.26
CA ASP A 117 0.38 15.78 -7.53
C ASP A 117 1.51 15.23 -8.40
N ASP A 118 2.68 15.89 -8.44
CA ASP A 118 3.84 15.37 -9.16
C ASP A 118 4.32 14.04 -8.59
N ALA A 119 4.20 13.85 -7.27
CA ALA A 119 4.52 12.58 -6.62
C ALA A 119 3.57 11.46 -7.06
N TYR A 120 2.27 11.75 -7.14
CA TYR A 120 1.29 10.79 -7.63
C TYR A 120 1.50 10.45 -9.11
N LEU A 121 1.74 11.46 -9.93
CA LEU A 121 2.00 11.28 -11.35
C LEU A 121 3.31 10.54 -11.61
N LEU A 122 4.33 10.71 -10.76
CA LEU A 122 5.56 9.93 -10.83
C LEU A 122 5.27 8.43 -10.73
N MET A 123 4.49 8.01 -9.73
CA MET A 123 4.10 6.61 -9.56
C MET A 123 3.20 6.14 -10.71
N ALA A 124 2.16 6.90 -11.06
CA ALA A 124 1.25 6.56 -12.16
C ALA A 124 2.00 6.34 -13.49
N ASN A 125 2.96 7.20 -13.80
CA ASN A 125 3.73 7.10 -15.04
C ASN A 125 4.72 5.93 -15.01
N TRP A 126 5.30 5.58 -13.85
CA TRP A 126 6.11 4.38 -13.73
C TRP A 126 5.28 3.11 -14.00
N ILE A 127 4.06 3.03 -13.47
CA ILE A 127 3.14 1.92 -13.78
C ILE A 127 2.81 1.88 -15.28
N ARG A 128 2.47 3.03 -15.90
CA ARG A 128 2.18 3.09 -17.34
C ARG A 128 3.32 2.55 -18.21
N GLN A 129 4.55 2.93 -17.89
CA GLN A 129 5.73 2.47 -18.63
C GLN A 129 6.03 1.00 -18.40
N THR A 130 5.82 0.51 -17.18
CA THR A 130 6.03 -0.90 -16.86
C THR A 130 5.17 -1.82 -17.72
N PHE A 131 3.97 -1.37 -18.11
CA PHE A 131 3.01 -2.13 -18.91
C PHE A 131 2.79 -1.54 -20.32
N GLU A 132 3.72 -0.72 -20.82
CA GLU A 132 3.53 0.00 -22.08
C GLU A 132 3.47 -0.93 -23.32
N THR A 133 4.04 -2.13 -23.19
CA THR A 133 4.01 -3.16 -24.23
C THR A 133 2.69 -3.91 -24.30
N GLU A 134 2.00 -4.02 -23.16
CA GLU A 134 0.72 -4.71 -22.99
C GLU A 134 -0.46 -3.75 -23.24
N THR A 135 -0.34 -2.49 -22.80
CA THR A 135 -1.42 -1.52 -22.95
C THR A 135 -0.96 -0.06 -22.91
N LYS A 136 -1.69 0.80 -23.63
CA LYS A 136 -1.61 2.28 -23.49
C LYS A 136 -2.83 2.90 -22.82
N LYS A 137 -3.72 2.06 -22.27
CA LYS A 137 -5.04 2.45 -21.77
C LYS A 137 -5.08 2.67 -20.25
N ILE A 138 -3.93 2.74 -19.58
CA ILE A 138 -3.87 3.02 -18.13
C ILE A 138 -4.14 4.51 -17.88
N GLU A 139 -5.29 4.78 -17.30
CA GLU A 139 -5.76 6.12 -16.96
C GLU A 139 -5.58 6.38 -15.46
N ALA A 140 -5.44 7.65 -15.08
CA ALA A 140 -5.31 8.07 -13.68
C ALA A 140 -6.38 9.12 -13.36
N PHE A 141 -7.44 8.69 -12.67
CA PHE A 141 -8.54 9.53 -12.22
C PHE A 141 -9.36 8.78 -11.16
N GLU A 142 -10.19 9.50 -10.41
CA GLU A 142 -10.98 8.92 -9.33
C GLU A 142 -12.07 7.94 -9.81
N ILE A 143 -12.03 6.70 -9.30
CA ILE A 143 -13.11 5.71 -9.45
C ILE A 143 -13.98 5.76 -8.19
N LYS A 144 -14.96 6.66 -8.19
CA LYS A 144 -15.74 7.07 -7.00
C LYS A 144 -16.47 5.94 -6.28
N ASP A 145 -16.93 4.95 -7.02
CA ASP A 145 -17.65 3.79 -6.48
C ASP A 145 -16.71 2.60 -6.21
N SER A 146 -15.38 2.76 -6.26
CA SER A 146 -14.44 1.75 -5.81
C SER A 146 -14.22 1.81 -4.29
N TYR A 147 -13.53 0.82 -3.70
CA TYR A 147 -13.01 0.99 -2.34
C TYR A 147 -11.79 1.91 -2.32
N CYS A 148 -11.66 2.68 -1.24
CA CYS A 148 -10.63 3.70 -1.05
C CYS A 148 -10.40 4.58 -2.30
N PRO A 149 -11.45 5.28 -2.80
CA PRO A 149 -11.32 6.12 -3.98
C PRO A 149 -10.31 7.26 -3.74
N GLY A 150 -9.57 7.61 -4.79
CA GLY A 150 -8.58 8.67 -4.76
C GLY A 150 -8.40 9.31 -6.14
N THR A 151 -7.95 10.57 -6.17
CA THR A 151 -7.82 11.36 -7.41
C THR A 151 -6.85 10.76 -8.45
N PHE A 152 -5.97 9.86 -8.01
CA PHE A 152 -4.98 9.16 -8.85
C PHE A 152 -5.15 7.64 -8.82
N ASP A 153 -6.38 7.15 -8.67
CA ASP A 153 -6.66 5.74 -8.90
C ASP A 153 -6.26 5.34 -10.33
N LEU A 154 -5.64 4.17 -10.49
CA LEU A 154 -5.28 3.67 -11.81
C LEU A 154 -6.33 2.66 -12.29
N SER A 155 -6.76 2.85 -13.53
CA SER A 155 -7.79 2.04 -14.16
C SER A 155 -7.47 1.73 -15.61
N ILE A 156 -8.09 0.66 -16.12
CA ILE A 156 -8.20 0.36 -17.55
C ILE A 156 -9.68 0.16 -17.82
N HIS A 157 -10.22 0.79 -18.88
CA HIS A 157 -11.65 0.71 -19.21
C HIS A 157 -12.58 1.11 -18.04
N GLY A 158 -12.15 2.10 -17.24
CA GLY A 158 -12.90 2.57 -16.08
C GLY A 158 -12.93 1.62 -14.87
N LYS A 159 -12.22 0.49 -14.92
CA LYS A 159 -12.11 -0.44 -13.79
C LYS A 159 -10.80 -0.25 -13.04
N LYS A 160 -10.89 0.08 -11.75
CA LYS A 160 -9.76 0.31 -10.87
C LYS A 160 -8.98 -0.98 -10.60
N PHE A 161 -7.67 -0.93 -10.80
CA PHE A 161 -6.75 -2.00 -10.39
C PHE A 161 -5.68 -1.51 -9.39
N ALA A 162 -5.57 -0.20 -9.17
CA ALA A 162 -4.59 0.34 -8.22
C ALA A 162 -5.10 1.61 -7.52
N GLY A 163 -4.58 1.85 -6.33
CA GLY A 163 -4.73 3.11 -5.62
C GLY A 163 -3.40 3.61 -5.08
N ILE A 164 -3.18 4.92 -5.18
CA ILE A 164 -1.92 5.57 -4.80
C ILE A 164 -2.15 6.42 -3.54
N SER A 165 -1.20 6.36 -2.61
CA SER A 165 -1.15 7.23 -1.43
C SER A 165 0.27 7.77 -1.24
N GLN A 166 0.44 8.77 -0.37
CA GLN A 166 1.78 9.28 -0.07
C GLN A 166 1.95 9.60 1.40
N ARG A 167 3.19 9.57 1.86
CA ARG A 167 3.58 9.87 3.24
C ARG A 167 4.91 10.62 3.26
N ARG A 168 4.97 11.71 4.05
CA ARG A 168 6.16 12.56 4.17
C ARG A 168 6.65 12.55 5.62
N VAL A 169 7.92 12.22 5.82
CA VAL A 169 8.55 12.12 7.15
C VAL A 169 9.96 12.67 7.07
N LYS A 170 10.27 13.73 7.83
CA LYS A 170 11.62 14.30 8.01
C LYS A 170 12.47 14.36 6.72
N GLY A 171 11.94 14.99 5.68
CA GLY A 171 12.66 15.15 4.41
C GLY A 171 12.66 13.91 3.50
N GLY A 172 11.95 12.84 3.87
CA GLY A 172 11.61 11.74 2.98
C GLY A 172 10.16 11.80 2.50
N LEU A 173 9.92 11.20 1.34
CA LEU A 173 8.62 11.02 0.71
C LEU A 173 8.47 9.56 0.27
N ALA A 174 7.54 8.82 0.86
CA ALA A 174 7.07 7.55 0.35
C ALA A 174 5.84 7.76 -0.53
N VAL A 175 5.94 7.44 -1.82
CA VAL A 175 4.80 7.27 -2.72
C VAL A 175 4.45 5.80 -2.75
N MET A 176 3.28 5.45 -2.24
CA MET A 176 2.85 4.07 -2.01
C MET A 176 1.74 3.71 -2.99
N ILE A 177 1.73 2.48 -3.47
CA ILE A 177 0.69 1.94 -4.34
C ILE A 177 0.33 0.53 -3.91
N TYR A 178 -0.94 0.18 -3.98
CA TYR A 178 -1.37 -1.21 -4.07
C TYR A 178 -1.79 -1.52 -5.50
N LEU A 179 -1.47 -2.72 -5.98
CA LEU A 179 -1.81 -3.22 -7.30
C LEU A 179 -2.59 -4.53 -7.13
N SER A 180 -3.84 -4.57 -7.56
CA SER A 180 -4.61 -5.80 -7.71
C SER A 180 -4.07 -6.56 -8.92
N VAL A 181 -3.16 -7.52 -8.69
CA VAL A 181 -2.47 -8.22 -9.78
C VAL A 181 -3.32 -9.34 -10.35
N ASN A 182 -3.82 -10.23 -9.50
CA ASN A 182 -4.63 -11.39 -9.89
C ASN A 182 -5.61 -11.77 -8.76
N GLY A 183 -6.35 -12.87 -8.91
CA GLY A 183 -7.30 -13.36 -7.92
C GLY A 183 -8.69 -12.73 -8.02
N ASP A 184 -9.56 -13.02 -7.05
CA ASP A 184 -10.97 -12.62 -7.10
C ASP A 184 -11.19 -11.18 -6.61
N GLN A 185 -11.08 -10.22 -7.54
CA GLN A 185 -11.33 -8.81 -7.24
C GLN A 185 -12.79 -8.51 -6.89
N GLY A 186 -13.73 -9.29 -7.42
CA GLY A 186 -15.15 -9.17 -7.08
C GLY A 186 -15.39 -9.47 -5.60
N LYS A 187 -14.81 -10.56 -5.09
CA LYS A 187 -14.83 -10.92 -3.67
C LYS A 187 -14.19 -9.86 -2.80
N ARG A 188 -13.03 -9.30 -3.20
CA ARG A 188 -12.39 -8.18 -2.48
C ARG A 188 -13.33 -6.97 -2.38
N GLY A 189 -13.93 -6.57 -3.51
CA GLY A 189 -14.89 -5.46 -3.55
C GLY A 189 -16.12 -5.73 -2.68
N GLN A 190 -16.65 -6.95 -2.71
CA GLN A 190 -17.82 -7.35 -1.92
C GLN A 190 -17.52 -7.37 -0.42
N ALA A 191 -16.32 -7.80 0.00
CA ALA A 191 -15.90 -7.76 1.40
C ALA A 191 -15.92 -6.33 1.95
N ILE A 192 -15.35 -5.35 1.22
CA ILE A 192 -15.35 -3.95 1.66
C ILE A 192 -16.77 -3.34 1.60
N ARG A 193 -17.57 -3.68 0.57
CA ARG A 193 -18.98 -3.26 0.50
C ARG A 193 -19.76 -3.72 1.73
N ASN A 194 -19.63 -5.00 2.10
CA ASN A 194 -20.30 -5.59 3.25
C ASN A 194 -19.84 -4.91 4.54
N PHE A 195 -18.52 -4.74 4.70
CA PHE A 195 -17.94 -4.03 5.82
C PHE A 195 -18.58 -2.64 6.02
N TYR A 196 -18.64 -1.80 4.98
CA TYR A 196 -19.24 -0.47 5.11
C TYR A 196 -20.75 -0.51 5.39
N THR A 197 -21.47 -1.43 4.75
CA THR A 197 -22.92 -1.59 4.96
C THR A 197 -23.22 -1.96 6.41
N ILE A 198 -22.53 -2.98 6.94
CA ILE A 198 -22.72 -3.50 8.29
C ILE A 198 -22.22 -2.49 9.34
N SER A 199 -21.13 -1.78 9.04
CA SER A 199 -20.58 -0.77 9.95
C SER A 199 -21.40 0.52 10.03
N GLY A 200 -22.52 0.61 9.30
CA GLY A 200 -23.39 1.79 9.32
C GLY A 200 -22.78 3.01 8.65
N ALA A 201 -22.08 2.82 7.54
CA ALA A 201 -21.46 3.90 6.78
C ALA A 201 -22.50 4.86 6.17
N ASP A 202 -22.25 6.17 6.30
CA ASP A 202 -23.08 7.23 5.74
C ASP A 202 -22.55 7.70 4.36
N SER A 203 -23.02 8.87 3.88
CA SER A 203 -22.57 9.45 2.61
C SER A 203 -21.10 9.90 2.58
N ASN A 204 -20.39 9.89 3.71
CA ASN A 204 -18.97 10.23 3.78
C ASN A 204 -18.05 9.05 3.42
N TYR A 205 -18.61 7.86 3.17
CA TYR A 205 -17.90 6.65 2.81
C TYR A 205 -18.31 6.16 1.41
N PRO A 206 -17.45 5.41 0.71
CA PRO A 206 -17.72 4.96 -0.64
C PRO A 206 -18.85 3.94 -0.66
N ARG A 207 -19.78 4.13 -1.60
CA ARG A 207 -20.74 3.09 -1.97
C ARG A 207 -20.07 2.12 -2.92
N VAL A 208 -19.34 1.16 -2.36
CA VAL A 208 -18.47 0.27 -3.14
C VAL A 208 -19.28 -0.53 -4.16
N ASN A 209 -18.80 -0.56 -5.40
CA ASN A 209 -19.28 -1.32 -6.54
C ASN A 209 -18.20 -2.31 -6.97
N PRO A 210 -18.33 -3.61 -6.66
CA PRO A 210 -17.35 -4.62 -7.07
C PRO A 210 -17.07 -4.62 -8.57
N ASN A 211 -18.02 -4.21 -9.40
CA ASN A 211 -17.86 -4.16 -10.87
C ASN A 211 -16.98 -2.99 -11.35
N SER A 212 -16.71 -1.98 -10.51
CA SER A 212 -15.78 -0.90 -10.83
C SER A 212 -14.32 -1.23 -10.49
N LEU A 213 -14.06 -2.45 -10.00
CA LEU A 213 -12.73 -2.96 -9.69
C LEU A 213 -12.41 -4.14 -10.63
N ALA A 214 -11.13 -4.31 -10.97
CA ALA A 214 -10.62 -5.50 -11.66
C ALA A 214 -9.15 -5.75 -11.32
N THR A 215 -8.64 -6.93 -11.67
CA THR A 215 -7.21 -7.22 -11.57
C THR A 215 -6.48 -6.82 -12.85
N LEU A 216 -5.17 -6.59 -12.75
CA LEU A 216 -4.32 -6.40 -13.93
C LEU A 216 -4.36 -7.63 -14.85
N ALA A 217 -4.34 -8.84 -14.30
CA ALA A 217 -4.45 -10.08 -15.08
C ALA A 217 -5.72 -10.09 -15.94
N ASP A 218 -6.88 -9.75 -15.36
CA ASP A 218 -8.15 -9.71 -16.10
C ASP A 218 -8.16 -8.59 -17.15
N LEU A 219 -7.64 -7.40 -16.81
CA LEU A 219 -7.68 -6.23 -17.69
C LEU A 219 -6.71 -6.31 -18.86
N LEU A 220 -5.62 -7.08 -18.70
CA LEU A 220 -4.63 -7.33 -19.75
C LEU A 220 -4.87 -8.66 -20.47
N GLU A 221 -5.83 -9.46 -20.00
CA GLU A 221 -6.10 -10.81 -20.52
C GLU A 221 -4.83 -11.71 -20.48
N GLU A 222 -4.02 -11.55 -19.42
CA GLU A 222 -2.74 -12.23 -19.23
C GLU A 222 -2.67 -12.94 -17.88
N ASN A 223 -2.02 -14.11 -17.86
CA ASN A 223 -1.69 -14.79 -16.61
C ASN A 223 -0.53 -14.08 -15.90
N LEU A 224 -0.86 -13.13 -15.02
CA LEU A 224 0.10 -12.36 -14.25
C LEU A 224 0.15 -12.78 -12.78
N THR A 225 1.36 -12.97 -12.27
CA THR A 225 1.65 -13.20 -10.85
C THR A 225 2.25 -11.95 -10.21
N VAL A 226 2.09 -11.80 -8.89
CA VAL A 226 2.74 -10.73 -8.12
C VAL A 226 4.24 -10.71 -8.35
N THR A 227 4.90 -11.88 -8.41
CA THR A 227 6.33 -11.99 -8.70
C THR A 227 6.69 -11.44 -10.09
N GLN A 228 5.94 -11.79 -11.13
CA GLN A 228 6.17 -11.25 -12.48
C GLN A 228 5.99 -9.73 -12.52
N VAL A 229 4.98 -9.19 -11.84
CA VAL A 229 4.77 -7.73 -11.77
C VAL A 229 5.92 -7.04 -11.04
N LYS A 230 6.41 -7.59 -9.92
CA LYS A 230 7.62 -7.08 -9.23
C LYS A 230 8.83 -7.04 -10.16
N THR A 231 9.08 -8.13 -10.90
CA THR A 231 10.18 -8.21 -11.86
C THR A 231 10.06 -7.15 -12.96
N LYS A 232 8.85 -6.96 -13.53
CA LYS A 232 8.60 -5.93 -14.54
C LYS A 232 8.86 -4.51 -13.99
N LEU A 233 8.35 -4.21 -12.79
CA LEU A 233 8.56 -2.91 -12.14
C LEU A 233 10.05 -2.61 -11.91
N LEU A 234 10.79 -3.58 -11.36
CA LEU A 234 12.23 -3.47 -11.14
C LEU A 234 13.00 -3.28 -12.47
N ALA A 235 12.66 -4.06 -13.51
CA ALA A 235 13.29 -3.95 -14.81
C ALA A 235 13.01 -2.58 -15.47
N SER A 236 11.78 -2.08 -15.37
CA SER A 236 11.41 -0.75 -15.87
C SER A 236 12.20 0.34 -15.18
N LEU A 237 12.30 0.30 -13.85
CA LEU A 237 13.00 1.34 -13.08
C LEU A 237 14.52 1.33 -13.33
N THR A 238 15.15 0.16 -13.26
CA THR A 238 16.60 0.03 -13.42
C THR A 238 17.05 0.38 -14.84
N ARG A 239 16.32 -0.07 -15.88
CA ARG A 239 16.62 0.27 -17.28
C ARG A 239 16.52 1.78 -17.53
N GLN A 240 15.45 2.40 -17.03
CA GLN A 240 15.17 3.80 -17.33
C GLN A 240 16.15 4.76 -16.66
N PHE A 241 16.57 4.45 -15.43
CA PHE A 241 17.40 5.35 -14.63
C PHE A 241 18.84 4.86 -14.43
N GLN A 242 19.20 3.73 -15.03
CA GLN A 242 20.54 3.13 -14.90
C GLN A 242 20.93 2.93 -13.44
N LEU A 243 19.97 2.44 -12.64
CA LEU A 243 20.13 2.25 -11.21
C LEU A 243 20.67 0.84 -10.94
N SER A 244 21.61 0.74 -10.01
CA SER A 244 21.93 -0.54 -9.37
C SER A 244 20.98 -0.79 -8.20
N VAL A 245 20.70 -2.06 -7.93
CA VAL A 245 19.85 -2.49 -6.82
C VAL A 245 20.71 -3.14 -5.75
N ASP A 246 20.63 -2.66 -4.52
CA ASP A 246 21.29 -3.25 -3.36
C ASP A 246 20.27 -3.80 -2.35
N PRO A 247 20.17 -5.12 -2.21
CA PRO A 247 19.30 -5.76 -1.24
C PRO A 247 19.95 -5.97 0.15
N GLN A 248 21.25 -5.71 0.31
CA GLN A 248 22.02 -6.09 1.50
C GLN A 248 22.18 -4.96 2.51
N THR A 249 22.33 -3.70 2.07
CA THR A 249 22.59 -2.59 3.00
C THR A 249 21.48 -2.42 4.04
N LEU A 250 20.21 -2.56 3.65
CA LEU A 250 19.11 -2.47 4.61
C LEU A 250 19.08 -3.62 5.62
N VAL A 251 19.52 -4.82 5.22
CA VAL A 251 19.66 -5.97 6.15
C VAL A 251 20.70 -5.66 7.24
N GLN A 252 21.79 -4.97 6.90
CA GLN A 252 22.80 -4.58 7.89
C GLN A 252 22.33 -3.42 8.76
N ILE A 253 21.66 -2.42 8.18
CA ILE A 253 21.11 -1.28 8.92
C ILE A 253 20.10 -1.75 9.96
N GLN A 254 19.26 -2.74 9.62
CA GLN A 254 18.29 -3.30 10.55
C GLN A 254 18.93 -3.90 11.80
N LYS A 255 20.19 -4.35 11.74
CA LYS A 255 20.89 -4.91 12.90
C LYS A 255 21.50 -3.85 13.82
N THR A 256 21.49 -2.58 13.42
CA THR A 256 22.06 -1.51 14.24
C THR A 256 21.18 -1.20 15.45
N THR A 257 21.80 -0.80 16.56
CA THR A 257 21.08 -0.45 17.80
C THR A 257 20.10 0.70 17.59
N ASP A 258 20.49 1.72 16.82
CA ASP A 258 19.62 2.87 16.53
C ASP A 258 18.36 2.43 15.78
N TRP A 259 18.51 1.61 14.73
CA TRP A 259 17.35 1.07 14.00
C TRP A 259 16.41 0.28 14.91
N GLN A 260 16.94 -0.62 15.74
CA GLN A 260 16.15 -1.43 16.67
C GLN A 260 15.39 -0.58 17.69
N GLN A 261 16.02 0.49 18.20
CA GLN A 261 15.35 1.45 19.10
C GLN A 261 14.22 2.21 18.38
N GLN A 262 14.46 2.72 17.17
CA GLN A 262 13.43 3.40 16.40
C GLN A 262 12.29 2.45 16.02
N PHE A 263 12.60 1.20 15.64
CA PHE A 263 11.61 0.17 15.34
C PHE A 263 10.72 -0.12 16.54
N SER A 264 11.30 -0.34 17.72
CA SER A 264 10.54 -0.55 18.96
C SER A 264 9.59 0.61 19.26
N LYS A 265 10.07 1.85 19.12
CA LYS A 265 9.26 3.06 19.30
C LYS A 265 8.09 3.15 18.30
N GLN A 266 8.33 2.85 17.03
CA GLN A 266 7.28 2.87 16.01
C GLN A 266 6.28 1.72 16.19
N ARG A 267 6.76 0.55 16.62
CA ARG A 267 5.92 -0.59 16.97
C ARG A 267 4.97 -0.26 18.12
N GLN A 268 5.45 0.39 19.18
CA GLN A 268 4.59 0.84 20.28
C GLN A 268 3.49 1.78 19.80
N LYS A 269 3.83 2.76 18.93
CA LYS A 269 2.83 3.67 18.35
C LYS A 269 1.81 2.95 17.47
N MET A 270 2.23 1.95 16.71
CA MET A 270 1.32 1.15 15.88
C MET A 270 0.42 0.25 16.72
N ALA A 271 0.93 -0.32 17.81
CA ALA A 271 0.13 -1.08 18.77
C ALA A 271 -0.95 -0.19 19.42
N GLN A 272 -0.58 0.98 19.93
CA GLN A 272 -1.53 1.96 20.49
C GLN A 272 -2.61 2.35 19.48
N ARG A 273 -2.22 2.58 18.22
CA ARG A 273 -3.18 2.90 17.15
C ARG A 273 -4.18 1.77 16.92
N ASN A 274 -3.70 0.53 16.96
CA ASN A 274 -4.51 -0.67 16.71
C ASN A 274 -5.29 -1.16 17.95
N GLU A 275 -5.16 -0.50 19.10
CA GLU A 275 -5.80 -0.91 20.36
C GLU A 275 -7.31 -1.02 20.24
N CYS A 276 -7.97 -0.12 19.49
CA CYS A 276 -9.41 -0.20 19.26
C CYS A 276 -9.84 -1.49 18.55
N ILE A 277 -9.07 -1.94 17.55
CA ILE A 277 -9.33 -3.19 16.82
C ILE A 277 -9.00 -4.39 17.71
N ALA A 278 -7.95 -4.31 18.53
CA ALA A 278 -7.60 -5.37 19.47
C ALA A 278 -8.72 -5.61 20.49
N LYS A 279 -9.28 -4.56 21.08
CA LYS A 279 -10.41 -4.65 22.04
C LYS A 279 -11.65 -5.29 21.42
N ILE A 280 -11.96 -4.97 20.16
CA ILE A 280 -13.08 -5.60 19.45
C ILE A 280 -12.81 -7.10 19.26
N LYS A 281 -11.59 -7.48 18.86
CA LYS A 281 -11.21 -8.89 18.70
C LYS A 281 -11.29 -9.66 20.02
N GLU A 282 -10.85 -9.06 21.12
CA GLU A 282 -10.94 -9.65 22.46
C GLU A 282 -12.40 -9.90 22.87
N ALA A 283 -13.27 -8.89 22.73
CA ALA A 283 -14.69 -9.04 23.06
C ALA A 283 -15.39 -10.13 22.22
N LEU A 284 -15.06 -10.24 20.93
CA LEU A 284 -15.60 -11.29 20.05
C LEU A 284 -15.13 -12.70 20.43
N ALA A 285 -13.90 -12.83 20.94
CA ALA A 285 -13.36 -14.11 21.40
C ALA A 285 -14.07 -14.57 22.68
N ASP A 286 -14.32 -13.64 23.61
CA ASP A 286 -15.04 -13.92 24.85
C ASP A 286 -16.49 -14.36 24.58
N ASP A 287 -17.22 -13.69 23.67
CA ASP A 287 -18.58 -14.07 23.28
C ASP A 287 -18.66 -15.44 22.58
N SER A 288 -17.60 -15.86 21.89
CA SER A 288 -17.54 -17.19 21.24
C SER A 288 -17.22 -18.35 22.19
N SER A 289 -16.89 -18.03 23.44
CA SER A 289 -16.54 -19.01 24.49
C SER A 289 -17.68 -19.36 25.46
N LEU A 290 -18.87 -18.77 25.22
CA LEU A 290 -20.14 -19.04 25.91
C LEU A 290 -21.08 -19.87 25.04
#